data_AF-A0A9X2S2T6-F1
#
_entry.id   AF-A0A9X2S2T6-F1
#
_cell.length_a   1.000
_cell.length_b   1.000
_cell.length_c   1.000
_cell.angle_alpha   90.00
_cell.angle_beta   90.00
_cell.angle_gamma   90.00
#
_symmetry.space_group_name_H-M   'P 1'
#
loop_
_entity.id
_entity.type
_entity.pdbx_description
1 polymer ?
#
loop_
_entity_poly.entity_id
_entity_poly.type
_entity_poly.pdbx_seq_one_letter_code
_entity_poly.pdbx_strand_id
1 'polypeptide(L)'
;MEIRELDLETRNKIYSHTKSILRKYQKGIVTGKLTADKFAKNILCDDYINHLLSEDLLNEEDFKSSYIEYINTLIDMQNENLSTCRKRKKEKKKVLPPNISQKLKLKNLLHNEGYDLVIPIQYLNGNDMDSIIEYIETGDIELGNERIYNYIRKTNLS
;
A
#
# COMPACT_ATOMS: atom_id res chain seq x y z
N MET A 1 -8.52 -15.01 11.09
CA MET A 1 -8.62 -14.21 9.84
C MET A 1 -7.36 -13.37 9.66
N GLU A 2 -6.88 -13.15 8.44
CA GLU A 2 -5.66 -12.37 8.15
C GLU A 2 -5.95 -11.01 7.49
N ILE A 3 -5.01 -10.05 7.55
CA ILE A 3 -5.19 -8.74 6.90
C ILE A 3 -5.39 -8.84 5.39
N ARG A 4 -4.82 -9.87 4.76
CA ARG A 4 -4.95 -10.09 3.31
C ARG A 4 -6.37 -10.52 2.91
N GLU A 5 -7.12 -11.11 3.85
CA GLU A 5 -8.49 -11.59 3.66
C GLU A 5 -9.54 -10.47 3.80
N LEU A 6 -9.12 -9.29 4.29
CA LEU A 6 -9.99 -8.11 4.32
C LEU A 6 -10.29 -7.60 2.91
N ASP A 7 -11.47 -7.01 2.74
CA ASP A 7 -11.83 -6.37 1.47
C ASP A 7 -10.87 -5.21 1.14
N LEU A 8 -10.70 -4.93 -0.16
CA LEU A 8 -9.72 -3.94 -0.63
C LEU A 8 -10.02 -2.52 -0.13
N GLU A 9 -11.29 -2.17 0.08
CA GLU A 9 -11.66 -0.85 0.58
C GLU A 9 -11.19 -0.68 2.03
N THR A 10 -11.48 -1.67 2.88
CA THR A 10 -11.03 -1.71 4.27
C THR A 10 -9.51 -1.74 4.35
N ARG A 11 -8.84 -2.60 3.56
CA ARG A 11 -7.38 -2.64 3.47
C ARG A 11 -6.78 -1.29 3.07
N ASN A 12 -7.37 -0.59 2.11
CA ASN A 12 -6.91 0.73 1.67
C ASN A 12 -7.07 1.80 2.76
N LYS A 13 -8.18 1.77 3.51
CA LYS A 13 -8.42 2.66 4.65
C LYS A 13 -7.39 2.43 5.76
N ILE A 14 -7.16 1.17 6.13
CA ILE A 14 -6.13 0.78 7.10
C ILE A 14 -4.75 1.24 6.62
N TYR A 15 -4.38 0.92 5.38
CA TYR A 15 -3.10 1.33 4.80
C TYR A 15 -2.88 2.84 4.90
N SER A 16 -3.87 3.63 4.50
CA SER A 16 -3.78 5.09 4.46
C SER A 16 -3.60 5.67 5.86
N HIS A 17 -4.38 5.18 6.84
CA HIS A 17 -4.30 5.59 8.23
C HIS A 17 -2.95 5.20 8.85
N THR A 18 -2.57 3.93 8.71
CA THR A 18 -1.32 3.37 9.21
C THR A 18 -0.11 4.10 8.65
N LYS A 19 -0.09 4.39 7.35
CA LYS A 19 1.00 5.16 6.71
C LYS A 19 1.11 6.59 7.23
N SER A 20 -0.03 7.24 7.47
CA SER A 20 -0.07 8.57 8.08
C SER A 20 0.56 8.57 9.47
N ILE A 21 0.29 7.54 10.28
CA ILE A 21 0.86 7.41 11.62
C ILE A 21 2.33 6.97 11.60
N LEU A 22 2.71 6.02 10.72
CA LEU A 22 4.10 5.60 10.53
C LEU A 22 5.01 6.80 10.20
N ARG A 23 4.50 7.76 9.43
CA ARG A 23 5.22 9.00 9.12
C ARG A 23 5.45 9.88 10.35
N LYS A 24 4.48 9.97 11.27
CA LYS A 24 4.61 10.71 12.54
C LYS A 24 5.69 10.10 13.44
N TYR A 25 5.72 8.77 13.54
CA TYR A 25 6.66 8.04 14.40
C TYR A 25 7.97 7.63 13.71
N GLN A 26 8.24 8.13 12.52
CA GLN A 26 9.39 7.75 11.70
C GLN A 26 10.73 7.79 12.44
N LYS A 27 10.98 8.78 13.28
CA LYS A 27 12.24 8.86 14.06
C LYS A 27 12.38 7.70 15.05
N GLY A 28 11.29 7.33 15.73
CA GLY A 28 11.26 6.20 16.66
C GLY A 28 11.46 4.86 15.95
N ILE A 29 10.86 4.70 14.78
CA ILE A 29 10.97 3.49 13.95
C ILE A 29 12.41 3.33 13.43
N VAL A 30 12.98 4.37 12.83
CA VAL A 30 14.35 4.34 12.26
C VAL A 30 15.41 4.09 13.33
N THR A 31 15.16 4.53 14.57
CA THR A 31 16.10 4.32 15.69
C THR A 31 15.89 2.99 16.41
N GLY A 32 14.90 2.17 16.00
CA GLY A 32 14.55 0.91 16.66
C GLY A 32 13.87 1.07 18.02
N LYS A 33 13.60 2.31 18.47
CA LYS A 33 12.92 2.58 19.74
C LYS A 33 11.45 2.17 19.71
N LEU A 34 10.85 2.20 18.53
CA LEU A 34 9.49 1.75 18.27
C LEU A 34 9.52 0.57 17.30
N THR A 35 9.24 -0.63 17.83
CA THR A 35 9.17 -1.87 17.06
C THR A 35 7.81 -2.02 16.40
N ALA A 36 7.72 -2.86 15.36
CA ALA A 36 6.46 -3.14 14.68
C ALA A 36 5.38 -3.69 15.63
N ASP A 37 5.74 -4.58 16.57
CA ASP A 37 4.82 -5.09 17.59
C ASP A 37 4.18 -3.96 18.43
N LYS A 38 5.00 -3.05 18.97
CA LYS A 38 4.52 -1.91 19.76
C LYS A 38 3.71 -0.95 18.90
N PHE A 39 4.13 -0.73 17.66
CA PHE A 39 3.42 0.11 16.73
C PHE A 39 2.04 -0.47 16.38
N ALA A 40 1.99 -1.76 16.01
CA ALA A 40 0.77 -2.48 15.69
C ALA A 40 -0.23 -2.42 16.84
N LYS A 41 0.19 -2.72 18.07
CA LYS A 41 -0.66 -2.60 19.27
C LYS A 41 -1.26 -1.21 19.41
N ASN A 42 -0.46 -0.16 19.23
CA ASN A 42 -0.96 1.22 19.31
C ASN A 42 -1.99 1.54 18.22
N ILE A 43 -1.79 1.03 17.00
CA ILE A 43 -2.73 1.26 15.89
C ILE A 43 -4.02 0.46 16.07
N LEU A 44 -3.94 -0.78 16.54
CA LEU A 44 -5.11 -1.62 16.79
C LEU A 44 -5.97 -1.09 17.95
N CYS A 45 -5.42 -0.25 18.83
CA CYS A 45 -6.17 0.48 19.85
C CYS A 45 -6.71 1.84 19.37
N ASP A 46 -6.41 2.28 18.13
CA ASP A 46 -6.82 3.59 17.64
C ASP A 46 -8.33 3.62 17.35
N ASP A 47 -9.01 4.71 17.76
CA ASP A 47 -10.45 4.88 17.58
C ASP A 47 -10.88 4.72 16.12
N TYR A 48 -10.06 5.19 15.16
CA TYR A 48 -10.36 5.03 13.75
C TYR A 48 -10.40 3.56 13.31
N ILE A 49 -9.47 2.75 13.81
CA ILE A 49 -9.39 1.32 13.50
C ILE A 49 -10.50 0.56 14.21
N ASN A 50 -10.83 0.91 15.45
CA ASN A 50 -11.96 0.35 16.21
C ASN A 50 -13.31 0.61 15.54
N HIS A 51 -13.46 1.74 14.83
CA HIS A 51 -14.67 2.01 14.04
C HIS A 51 -14.70 1.27 12.70
N LEU A 52 -13.55 0.84 12.20
CA LEU A 52 -13.42 0.19 10.90
C LEU A 52 -13.50 -1.34 10.99
N LEU A 53 -12.98 -1.92 12.07
CA LEU A 53 -12.90 -3.36 12.30
C LEU A 53 -13.77 -3.76 13.50
N SER A 54 -14.30 -4.99 13.49
CA SER A 54 -15.06 -5.51 14.62
C SER A 54 -14.15 -5.83 15.81
N GLU A 55 -14.68 -5.66 17.03
CA GLU A 55 -13.96 -5.96 18.26
C GLU A 55 -13.52 -7.43 18.33
N ASP A 56 -14.34 -8.35 17.81
CA ASP A 56 -14.00 -9.77 17.72
C ASP A 56 -12.73 -10.00 16.89
N LEU A 57 -12.65 -9.38 15.71
CA LEU A 57 -11.49 -9.49 14.82
C LEU A 57 -10.24 -8.86 15.44
N LEU A 58 -10.39 -7.71 16.11
CA LEU A 58 -9.30 -7.04 16.82
C LEU A 58 -8.77 -7.85 17.99
N ASN A 59 -9.56 -8.78 18.53
CA ASN A 59 -9.15 -9.67 19.61
C ASN A 59 -8.47 -10.95 19.13
N GLU A 60 -8.66 -11.35 17.86
CA GLU A 60 -8.02 -12.53 17.27
C GLU A 60 -6.49 -12.42 17.25
N GLU A 61 -5.81 -13.45 17.76
CA GLU A 61 -4.35 -13.49 17.82
C GLU A 61 -3.71 -13.67 16.43
N ASP A 62 -4.37 -14.45 15.57
CA ASP A 62 -3.93 -14.66 14.18
C ASP A 62 -3.96 -13.35 13.39
N PHE A 63 -5.02 -12.55 13.56
CA PHE A 63 -5.15 -11.25 12.94
C PHE A 63 -4.07 -10.29 13.44
N LYS A 64 -3.84 -10.22 14.75
CA LYS A 64 -2.77 -9.38 15.34
C LYS A 64 -1.40 -9.75 14.79
N SER A 65 -1.10 -11.05 14.70
CA SER A 65 0.17 -11.56 14.19
C SER A 65 0.36 -11.17 12.73
N SER A 66 -0.66 -11.42 11.90
CA SER A 66 -0.70 -11.01 10.48
C SER A 66 -0.55 -9.49 10.32
N TYR A 67 -1.17 -8.70 11.20
CA TYR A 67 -1.05 -7.25 11.19
C TYR A 67 0.35 -6.75 11.56
N ILE A 68 1.03 -7.38 12.52
CA ILE A 68 2.41 -7.06 12.88
C ILE A 68 3.34 -7.29 11.68
N GLU A 69 3.18 -8.40 10.96
CA GLU A 69 3.94 -8.69 9.74
C GLU A 69 3.68 -7.63 8.66
N TYR A 70 2.43 -7.25 8.46
CA TYR A 70 2.07 -6.17 7.56
C TYR A 70 2.73 -4.83 7.92
N ILE A 71 2.73 -4.46 9.21
CA ILE A 71 3.45 -3.27 9.68
C ILE A 71 4.94 -3.36 9.38
N ASN A 72 5.57 -4.53 9.56
CA ASN A 72 6.97 -4.72 9.20
C ASN A 72 7.21 -4.46 7.71
N THR A 73 6.37 -5.02 6.82
CA THR A 73 6.45 -4.75 5.37
C THR A 73 6.38 -3.25 5.07
N LEU A 74 5.45 -2.51 5.70
CA LEU A 74 5.33 -1.07 5.51
C LEU A 74 6.54 -0.29 6.02
N ILE A 75 7.10 -0.69 7.17
CA ILE A 75 8.31 -0.10 7.75
C ILE A 75 9.50 -0.32 6.81
N ASP A 76 9.67 -1.54 6.30
CA ASP A 76 10.77 -1.88 5.40
C ASP A 76 10.67 -1.10 4.10
N MET A 77 9.50 -1.07 3.46
CA MET A 77 9.24 -0.24 2.29
C MET A 77 9.55 1.24 2.56
N GLN A 78 9.17 1.77 3.74
CA GLN A 78 9.48 3.15 4.10
C GLN A 78 10.98 3.38 4.29
N ASN A 79 11.68 2.46 4.95
CA ASN A 79 13.11 2.55 5.19
C ASN A 79 13.93 2.43 3.90
N GLU A 80 13.51 1.60 2.96
CA GLU A 80 14.08 1.54 1.61
C GLU A 80 13.93 2.88 0.88
N ASN A 81 12.73 3.47 0.90
CA ASN A 81 12.46 4.78 0.32
C ASN A 81 13.30 5.91 0.97
N LEU A 82 13.58 5.82 2.26
CA LEU A 82 14.41 6.79 2.98
C LEU A 82 15.91 6.58 2.74
N SER A 83 16.37 5.34 2.72
CA SER A 83 17.78 5.00 2.48
C SER A 83 18.19 5.38 1.06
N THR A 84 17.32 5.14 0.08
CA THR A 84 17.50 5.63 -1.30
C THR A 84 17.54 7.16 -1.35
N CYS A 85 16.71 7.87 -0.57
CA CYS A 85 16.79 9.33 -0.45
C CYS A 85 18.11 9.83 0.19
N ARG A 86 18.65 9.15 1.21
CA ARG A 86 19.93 9.50 1.84
C ARG A 86 21.13 9.25 0.91
N LYS A 87 21.06 8.21 0.07
CA LYS A 87 22.07 7.88 -0.95
C LYS A 87 22.05 8.82 -2.16
N ARG A 88 21.05 9.71 -2.30
CA ARG A 88 20.95 10.71 -3.40
C ARG A 88 22.12 11.68 -3.51
N LYS A 89 23.05 11.71 -2.54
CA LYS A 89 24.31 12.46 -2.68
C LYS A 89 25.39 11.74 -3.49
N LYS A 90 25.29 10.43 -3.79
CA LYS A 90 26.34 9.72 -4.56
C LYS A 90 25.91 8.94 -5.79
N GLU A 91 24.68 8.42 -5.90
CA GLU A 91 24.26 7.73 -7.13
C GLU A 91 22.73 7.72 -7.28
N LYS A 92 22.22 8.32 -8.37
CA LYS A 92 20.79 8.26 -8.71
C LYS A 92 20.49 6.84 -9.20
N LYS A 93 19.97 5.95 -8.34
CA LYS A 93 19.16 4.81 -8.85
C LYS A 93 17.97 5.44 -9.58
N LYS A 94 18.02 5.44 -10.92
CA LYS A 94 16.93 5.90 -11.76
C LYS A 94 15.76 4.96 -11.49
N VAL A 95 14.67 5.48 -10.91
CA VAL A 95 13.37 4.84 -11.04
C VAL A 95 13.17 4.65 -12.54
N LEU A 96 13.11 3.40 -12.99
CA LEU A 96 13.06 3.12 -14.41
C LEU A 96 11.78 3.74 -14.97
N PRO A 97 11.88 4.56 -16.03
CA PRO A 97 10.69 5.06 -16.66
C PRO A 97 9.88 3.86 -17.16
N PRO A 98 8.54 3.93 -17.06
CA PRO A 98 7.69 2.88 -17.60
C PRO A 98 7.99 2.67 -19.09
N ASN A 99 8.18 1.40 -19.48
CA ASN A 99 8.44 1.01 -20.86
C ASN A 99 7.24 1.38 -21.74
N ILE A 100 7.46 1.75 -23.00
CA ILE A 100 6.40 2.04 -23.97
C ILE A 100 5.42 0.86 -24.07
N SER A 101 5.93 -0.37 -24.00
CA SER A 101 5.12 -1.59 -23.98
C SER A 101 4.15 -1.64 -22.78
N GLN A 102 4.64 -1.32 -21.57
CA GLN A 102 3.81 -1.29 -20.36
C GLN A 102 2.70 -0.25 -20.47
N LYS A 103 3.02 0.95 -20.98
CA LYS A 103 2.03 2.01 -21.19
C LYS A 103 0.94 1.58 -22.15
N LEU A 104 1.31 0.88 -23.23
CA LEU A 104 0.36 0.42 -24.24
C LEU A 104 -0.51 -0.72 -23.69
N LYS A 105 0.09 -1.68 -22.98
CA LYS A 105 -0.63 -2.76 -22.28
C LYS A 105 -1.66 -2.18 -21.30
N LEU A 106 -1.24 -1.26 -20.45
CA LEU A 106 -2.11 -0.61 -19.46
C LEU A 106 -3.28 0.13 -20.13
N LYS A 107 -3.02 0.92 -21.17
CA LYS A 107 -4.08 1.65 -21.89
C LYS A 107 -5.13 0.71 -22.50
N ASN A 108 -4.68 -0.38 -23.12
CA ASN A 108 -5.58 -1.36 -23.71
C ASN A 108 -6.41 -2.07 -22.64
N LEU A 109 -5.79 -2.48 -21.53
CA LEU A 109 -6.50 -3.12 -20.41
C LEU A 109 -7.55 -2.20 -19.79
N LEU A 110 -7.19 -0.95 -19.49
CA LEU A 110 -8.11 0.05 -18.95
C LEU A 110 -9.35 0.21 -19.85
N HIS A 111 -9.13 0.33 -21.17
CA HIS A 111 -10.23 0.47 -22.13
C HIS A 111 -11.11 -0.79 -22.21
N ASN A 112 -10.51 -1.98 -22.25
CA ASN A 112 -11.23 -3.24 -22.43
C ASN A 112 -12.04 -3.63 -21.19
N GLU A 113 -11.48 -3.42 -19.99
CA GLU A 113 -12.08 -3.81 -18.71
C GLU A 113 -12.97 -2.72 -18.09
N GLY A 114 -13.05 -1.54 -18.73
CA GLY A 114 -13.87 -0.42 -18.28
C GLY A 114 -13.34 0.23 -17.00
N TYR A 115 -12.05 0.54 -16.98
CA TYR A 115 -11.40 1.30 -15.92
C TYR A 115 -10.79 2.59 -16.46
N ASP A 116 -10.84 3.64 -15.66
CA ASP A 116 -10.14 4.90 -15.89
C ASP A 116 -9.07 5.12 -14.84
N LEU A 117 -7.97 5.79 -15.24
CA LEU A 117 -6.99 6.29 -14.31
C LEU A 117 -7.48 7.57 -13.64
N VAL A 118 -7.40 7.61 -12.31
CA VAL A 118 -7.70 8.80 -11.50
C VAL A 118 -6.57 9.82 -11.58
N ILE A 119 -5.33 9.36 -11.81
CA ILE A 119 -4.15 10.22 -11.96
C ILE A 119 -3.56 10.13 -13.37
N PRO A 120 -2.94 11.20 -13.90
CA PRO A 120 -2.31 11.13 -15.21
C PRO A 120 -1.21 10.06 -15.28
N ILE A 121 -1.19 9.28 -16.37
CA ILE A 121 -0.26 8.15 -16.60
C ILE A 121 1.23 8.52 -16.46
N GLN A 122 1.57 9.79 -16.65
CA GLN A 122 2.93 10.31 -16.50
C GLN A 122 3.46 10.31 -15.05
N TYR A 123 2.57 10.23 -14.07
CA TYR A 123 2.94 10.16 -12.65
C TYR A 123 3.17 8.72 -12.16
N LEU A 124 2.85 7.72 -12.98
CA LEU A 124 3.07 6.31 -12.67
C LEU A 124 4.51 5.92 -12.99
N ASN A 125 5.14 5.20 -12.07
CA ASN A 125 6.40 4.50 -12.36
C ASN A 125 6.12 3.08 -12.90
N GLY A 126 7.17 2.35 -13.34
CA GLY A 126 7.01 0.99 -13.87
C GLY A 126 6.30 0.04 -12.91
N ASN A 127 6.66 0.06 -11.62
CA ASN A 127 6.03 -0.77 -10.59
C ASN A 127 4.56 -0.40 -10.39
N ASP A 128 4.22 0.90 -10.42
CA ASP A 128 2.82 1.30 -10.34
C ASP A 128 2.01 0.77 -11.52
N MET A 129 2.57 0.77 -12.73
CA MET A 129 1.89 0.21 -13.91
C MET A 129 1.71 -1.30 -13.80
N ASP A 130 2.74 -2.02 -13.39
CA ASP A 130 2.68 -3.48 -13.25
C ASP A 130 1.66 -3.87 -12.17
N SER A 131 1.64 -3.18 -11.02
CA SER A 131 0.64 -3.44 -9.98
C SER A 131 -0.79 -3.06 -10.40
N ILE A 132 -0.99 -2.02 -11.22
CA ILE A 132 -2.32 -1.72 -11.77
C ILE A 132 -2.76 -2.82 -12.74
N ILE A 133 -1.86 -3.28 -13.61
CA ILE A 133 -2.13 -4.36 -14.56
C ILE A 133 -2.53 -5.62 -13.81
N GLU A 134 -1.74 -6.02 -12.81
CA GLU A 134 -2.02 -7.18 -11.96
C GLU A 134 -3.37 -7.07 -11.26
N TYR A 135 -3.69 -5.89 -10.70
CA TYR A 135 -4.97 -5.67 -10.05
C TYR A 135 -6.16 -5.81 -11.03
N ILE A 136 -6.04 -5.29 -12.24
CA ILE A 136 -7.10 -5.42 -13.26
C ILE A 136 -7.25 -6.90 -13.68
N GLU A 137 -6.15 -7.63 -13.82
CA GLU A 137 -6.15 -9.04 -14.28
C GLU A 137 -6.61 -10.03 -13.19
N THR A 138 -6.27 -9.78 -11.93
CA THR A 138 -6.48 -10.74 -10.81
C THR A 138 -7.57 -10.32 -9.83
N GLY A 139 -7.86 -9.02 -9.74
CA GLY A 139 -8.70 -8.46 -8.69
C GLY A 139 -7.98 -8.26 -7.35
N ASP A 140 -6.71 -8.63 -7.24
CA ASP A 140 -5.93 -8.55 -6.00
C ASP A 140 -4.88 -7.46 -6.03
N ILE A 141 -4.56 -6.94 -4.84
CA ILE A 141 -3.46 -5.98 -4.64
C ILE A 141 -2.53 -6.55 -3.58
N GLU A 142 -1.23 -6.56 -3.88
CA GLU A 142 -0.19 -6.96 -2.92
C GLU A 142 -0.16 -6.06 -1.68
N LEU A 143 0.21 -6.66 -0.54
CA LEU A 143 0.33 -5.93 0.72
C LEU A 143 1.40 -4.84 0.63
N GLY A 144 1.04 -3.62 1.05
CA GLY A 144 1.89 -2.44 0.98
C GLY A 144 1.71 -1.59 -0.28
N ASN A 145 1.04 -2.14 -1.30
CA ASN A 145 0.68 -1.46 -2.53
C ASN A 145 -0.79 -1.04 -2.59
N GLU A 146 -1.52 -1.02 -1.46
CA GLU A 146 -2.95 -0.71 -1.43
C GLU A 146 -3.31 0.64 -2.05
N ARG A 147 -2.36 1.59 -2.15
CA ARG A 147 -2.54 2.86 -2.88
C ARG A 147 -3.03 2.68 -4.32
N ILE A 148 -2.71 1.56 -4.97
CA ILE A 148 -3.11 1.25 -6.34
C ILE A 148 -4.63 1.23 -6.49
N TYR A 149 -5.35 0.82 -5.43
CA TYR A 149 -6.81 0.87 -5.38
C TYR A 149 -7.36 2.27 -5.68
N ASN A 150 -6.65 3.32 -5.27
CA ASN A 150 -7.06 4.72 -5.47
C ASN A 150 -6.62 5.30 -6.82
N TYR A 151 -5.85 4.56 -7.63
CA TYR A 151 -5.35 5.04 -8.91
C TYR A 151 -6.27 4.71 -10.08
N ILE A 152 -7.16 3.74 -9.93
CA ILE A 152 -8.13 3.36 -10.96
C ILE A 152 -9.56 3.45 -10.44
N ARG A 153 -10.49 3.73 -11.35
CA ARG A 153 -11.93 3.77 -11.07
C ARG A 153 -12.66 3.01 -12.17
N LYS A 154 -13.58 2.13 -11.79
CA LYS A 154 -14.42 1.43 -12.77
C LYS A 154 -15.42 2.41 -13.38
N THR A 155 -15.42 2.53 -14.71
CA THR A 155 -16.32 3.41 -15.46
C THR A 155 -17.63 2.73 -15.85
N ASN A 156 -17.66 1.39 -15.91
CA ASN A 156 -18.84 0.60 -16.26
C ASN A 156 -19.87 0.43 -15.11
N LEU A 157 -19.92 1.36 -14.15
CA LEU A 157 -21.07 1.48 -13.24
C LEU A 157 -22.09 2.42 -13.89
N SER A 158 -22.80 1.89 -14.89
CA SER A 158 -24.10 2.41 -15.35
C SER A 158 -25.19 1.46 -14.89
#